data_AF-A0AAC8YW20-F1
#
_entry.id   AF-A0AAC8YW20-F1
#
_cell.length_a   1.000
_cell.length_b   1.000
_cell.length_c   1.000
_cell.angle_alpha   90.00
_cell.angle_beta   90.00
_cell.angle_gamma   90.00
#
_symmetry.space_group_name_H-M   'P 1'
#
loop_
_entity.id
_entity.type
_entity.pdbx_description
1 polymer ?
#
loop_
_entity_poly.entity_id
_entity_poly.type
_entity_poly.pdbx_seq_one_letter_code
_entity_poly.pdbx_strand_id
1 'polypeptide(L)'
;MAAAVRVYTPAEAAAVSQIGIKAVHNAIDKKIVDTVSGAAALSSSPRRRALTGEGLLRLKLWYGVGSTLAAERRQRLFEAIKAEPAAKTVKADDLLIVDVAEARKQLNARIRDLDEAEAMIGRVKGVMGGEPVFKGTRVPVRTIAAMLAQGADEEDLLEGYPSLTARMVELARIWTAAHPTRGRPKKLSDHGFKVKSSKRATLKGDPRPSTKTSVPA
;
A
#
# COMPACT_ATOMS: atom_id res chain seq x y z
N MET A 1 -24.68 9.99 -14.66
CA MET A 1 -24.22 9.82 -13.26
C MET A 1 -22.70 9.77 -13.28
N ALA A 2 -22.01 10.75 -12.67
CA ALA A 2 -20.55 10.71 -12.59
C ALA A 2 -20.13 9.51 -11.73
N ALA A 3 -19.31 8.61 -12.28
CA ALA A 3 -18.79 7.48 -11.54
C ALA A 3 -18.05 8.00 -10.29
N ALA A 4 -18.37 7.44 -9.13
CA ALA A 4 -17.70 7.82 -7.89
C ALA A 4 -16.18 7.60 -8.04
N VAL A 5 -15.40 8.65 -7.83
CA VAL A 5 -13.93 8.59 -7.95
C VAL A 5 -13.40 7.60 -6.90
N ARG A 6 -12.80 6.49 -7.37
CA ARG A 6 -12.14 5.52 -6.47
C ARG A 6 -11.04 6.23 -5.69
N VAL A 7 -11.04 6.02 -4.37
CA VAL A 7 -10.02 6.53 -3.45
C VAL A 7 -9.22 5.37 -2.88
N TYR A 8 -7.94 5.62 -2.63
CA TYR A 8 -6.98 4.61 -2.22
C TYR A 8 -6.39 4.94 -0.85
N THR A 9 -6.29 3.94 0.03
CA THR A 9 -5.54 4.09 1.28
C THR A 9 -4.04 4.21 1.00
N PRO A 10 -3.20 4.67 1.95
CA PRO A 10 -1.75 4.76 1.72
C PRO A 10 -1.11 3.41 1.38
N ALA A 11 -1.65 2.31 1.92
CA ALA A 11 -1.19 0.95 1.62
C ALA A 11 -1.57 0.50 0.21
N GLU A 12 -2.82 0.74 -0.21
CA GLU A 12 -3.24 0.50 -1.59
C GLU A 12 -2.45 1.37 -2.58
N ALA A 13 -2.24 2.64 -2.24
CA ALA A 13 -1.43 3.56 -3.04
C ALA A 13 0.01 3.04 -3.21
N ALA A 14 0.62 2.56 -2.12
CA ALA A 14 1.96 1.95 -2.16
C ALA A 14 2.00 0.71 -3.07
N ALA A 15 1.01 -0.17 -2.95
CA ALA A 15 0.93 -1.40 -3.75
C ALA A 15 0.76 -1.10 -5.24
N VAL A 16 -0.16 -0.19 -5.60
CA VAL A 16 -0.49 0.13 -6.99
C VAL A 16 0.60 0.97 -7.66
N SER A 17 1.15 1.96 -6.95
CA SER A 17 2.23 2.81 -7.49
C SER A 17 3.61 2.15 -7.44
N GLN A 18 3.73 1.00 -6.77
CA GLN A 18 4.99 0.30 -6.50
C GLN A 18 6.02 1.16 -5.76
N ILE A 19 5.54 2.06 -4.90
CA ILE A 19 6.36 2.94 -4.06
C ILE A 19 6.28 2.43 -2.62
N GLY A 20 7.42 2.38 -1.93
CA GLY A 20 7.45 1.94 -0.54
C GLY A 20 6.52 2.76 0.35
N ILE A 21 5.82 2.10 1.28
CA ILE A 21 4.80 2.73 2.15
C ILE A 21 5.33 3.97 2.90
N LYS A 22 6.60 3.94 3.33
CA LYS A 22 7.26 5.08 3.98
C LYS A 22 7.38 6.29 3.04
N ALA A 23 7.70 6.05 1.77
CA ALA A 23 7.78 7.11 0.77
C ALA A 23 6.39 7.70 0.48
N VAL A 24 5.34 6.86 0.41
CA VAL A 24 3.96 7.34 0.29
C VAL A 24 3.58 8.24 1.47
N HIS A 25 3.86 7.83 2.71
CA HIS A 25 3.61 8.67 3.88
C HIS A 25 4.40 9.99 3.84
N ASN A 26 5.69 9.93 3.51
CA ASN A 26 6.52 11.12 3.36
C ASN A 26 5.97 12.08 2.29
N ALA A 27 5.46 11.56 1.17
CA ALA A 27 4.87 12.36 0.12
C ALA A 27 3.59 13.08 0.60
N ILE A 28 2.77 12.39 1.38
CA ILE A 28 1.58 12.99 2.00
C ILE A 28 1.98 14.05 3.04
N ASP A 29 2.94 13.75 3.92
CA ASP A 29 3.38 14.67 4.97
C ASP A 29 4.01 15.94 4.39
N LYS A 30 4.77 15.81 3.30
CA LYS A 30 5.37 16.92 2.57
C LYS A 30 4.40 17.62 1.60
N LYS A 31 3.13 17.21 1.56
CA LYS A 31 2.11 17.73 0.63
C LYS A 31 2.54 17.68 -0.83
N ILE A 32 3.33 16.66 -1.19
CA ILE A 32 3.69 16.36 -2.58
C ILE A 32 2.46 15.85 -3.33
N VAL A 33 1.54 15.17 -2.62
CA VAL A 33 0.26 14.72 -3.15
C VAL A 33 -0.88 15.16 -2.26
N ASP A 34 -1.99 15.53 -2.89
CA ASP A 34 -3.20 15.92 -2.20
C ASP A 34 -3.93 14.69 -1.66
N THR A 35 -4.52 14.83 -0.47
CA THR A 35 -5.36 13.79 0.13
C THR A 35 -6.79 14.28 0.24
N VAL A 36 -7.73 13.44 -0.16
CA VAL A 36 -9.15 13.71 0.03
C VAL A 36 -9.50 13.32 1.47
N SER A 37 -9.94 14.29 2.26
CA SER A 37 -10.55 14.01 3.55
C SER A 37 -11.96 13.49 3.28
N GLY A 38 -12.18 12.18 3.40
CA GLY A 38 -13.51 11.60 3.21
C GLY A 38 -14.52 12.25 4.15
N ALA A 39 -15.59 12.82 3.60
CA ALA A 39 -16.69 13.49 4.33
C ALA A 39 -17.62 12.52 5.10
N ALA A 40 -17.13 11.34 5.50
CA ALA A 40 -17.90 10.31 6.20
C ALA A 40 -17.21 9.84 7.49
N ALA A 41 -16.61 10.76 8.25
CA ALA A 41 -16.08 10.48 9.57
C ALA A 41 -17.05 10.99 10.65
N LEU A 42 -18.12 10.25 10.89
CA LEU A 42 -18.66 10.22 12.25
C LEU A 42 -17.65 9.44 13.12
N SER A 43 -17.30 10.04 14.25
CA SER A 43 -16.45 9.54 15.36
C SER A 43 -14.95 9.33 15.11
N SER A 44 -14.15 10.19 15.76
CA SER A 44 -12.83 9.97 16.42
C SER A 44 -11.74 9.08 15.80
N SER A 45 -11.80 8.71 14.53
CA SER A 45 -10.73 8.00 13.83
C SER A 45 -9.85 9.00 13.08
N PRO A 46 -8.50 8.90 13.12
CA PRO A 46 -7.62 9.82 12.40
C PRO A 46 -8.05 9.86 10.94
N ARG A 47 -8.32 11.06 10.41
CA ARG A 47 -8.80 11.30 9.03
C ARG A 47 -8.13 10.30 8.11
N ARG A 48 -8.90 9.35 7.55
CA ARG A 48 -8.35 8.34 6.64
C ARG A 48 -7.80 9.10 5.43
N ARG A 49 -6.48 9.31 5.43
CA ARG A 49 -5.76 10.01 4.36
C ARG A 49 -5.91 9.14 3.11
N ALA A 50 -6.75 9.58 2.17
CA ALA A 50 -7.06 8.83 0.97
C ALA A 50 -6.55 9.58 -0.26
N LEU A 51 -6.03 8.85 -1.25
CA LEU A 51 -5.48 9.37 -2.49
C LEU A 51 -6.43 9.10 -3.65
N THR A 52 -6.48 10.01 -4.63
CA THR A 52 -7.20 9.80 -5.90
C THR A 52 -6.30 9.11 -6.92
N GLY A 53 -6.86 8.65 -8.04
CA GLY A 53 -6.06 8.15 -9.17
C GLY A 53 -5.03 9.16 -9.70
N GLU A 54 -5.36 10.46 -9.68
CA GLU A 54 -4.41 11.52 -10.00
C GLU A 54 -3.27 11.61 -8.97
N GLY A 55 -3.60 11.48 -7.68
CA GLY A 55 -2.59 11.39 -6.61
C GLY A 55 -1.65 10.19 -6.79
N LEU A 56 -2.16 9.05 -7.25
CA LEU A 56 -1.34 7.88 -7.57
C LEU A 56 -0.41 8.12 -8.77
N LEU A 57 -0.92 8.75 -9.83
CA LEU A 57 -0.10 9.11 -10.99
C LEU A 57 1.00 10.10 -10.60
N ARG A 58 0.66 11.09 -9.78
CA ARG A 58 1.61 12.06 -9.24
C ARG A 58 2.69 11.39 -8.38
N LEU A 59 2.32 10.46 -7.51
CA LEU A 59 3.28 9.63 -6.76
C LEU A 59 4.22 8.88 -7.72
N LYS A 60 3.66 8.10 -8.65
CA LYS A 60 4.43 7.27 -9.58
C LYS A 60 5.44 8.10 -10.36
N LEU A 61 5.02 9.23 -10.91
CA LEU A 61 5.90 10.14 -11.64
C LEU A 61 6.93 10.80 -10.72
N TRP A 62 6.53 11.32 -9.55
CA TRP A 62 7.42 12.05 -8.64
C TRP A 62 8.65 11.21 -8.24
N TYR A 63 8.43 9.92 -7.97
CA TYR A 63 9.51 9.00 -7.63
C TYR A 63 10.19 8.39 -8.87
N GLY A 64 9.46 8.16 -9.96
CA GLY A 64 10.00 7.62 -11.21
C GLY A 64 10.98 8.56 -11.91
N VAL A 65 10.68 9.87 -11.93
CA VAL A 65 11.61 10.91 -12.44
C VAL A 65 12.44 11.55 -11.33
N GLY A 66 12.35 11.02 -10.10
CA GLY A 66 12.95 11.63 -8.92
C GLY A 66 14.48 11.61 -8.92
N SER A 67 15.09 10.64 -9.58
CA SER A 67 16.55 10.53 -9.76
C SER A 67 17.08 11.40 -10.89
N THR A 68 16.24 11.75 -11.87
CA THR A 68 16.64 12.50 -13.08
C THR A 68 16.33 13.99 -12.99
N LEU A 69 15.26 14.38 -12.29
CA LEU A 69 14.79 15.75 -12.21
C LEU A 69 14.93 16.36 -10.82
N ALA A 70 15.39 17.61 -10.74
CA ALA A 70 15.32 18.42 -9.52
C ALA A 70 13.85 18.69 -9.12
N ALA A 71 13.61 18.99 -7.85
CA ALA A 71 12.26 19.17 -7.30
C ALA A 71 11.45 20.26 -8.04
N GLU A 72 12.08 21.38 -8.42
CA GLU A 72 11.44 22.47 -9.16
C GLU A 72 10.96 22.03 -10.55
N ARG A 73 11.77 21.23 -11.27
CA ARG A 73 11.41 20.70 -12.58
C ARG A 73 10.26 19.70 -12.49
N ARG A 74 10.23 18.87 -11.43
CA ARG A 74 9.09 18.01 -11.14
C ARG A 74 7.82 18.81 -10.90
N GLN A 75 7.90 19.94 -10.19
CA GLN A 75 6.74 20.80 -9.99
C GLN A 75 6.20 21.33 -11.31
N ARG A 76 7.06 21.83 -12.22
CA ARG A 76 6.66 22.29 -13.55
C ARG A 76 6.02 21.17 -14.39
N LEU A 77 6.56 19.96 -14.32
CA LEU A 77 5.97 18.77 -14.96
C LEU A 77 4.52 18.56 -14.49
N PHE A 78 4.25 18.67 -13.19
CA PHE A 78 2.89 18.48 -12.66
C PHE A 78 1.94 19.63 -12.99
N GLU A 79 2.41 20.87 -13.04
CA GLU A 79 1.60 21.99 -13.52
C GLU A 79 1.20 21.80 -14.99
N ALA A 80 2.12 21.33 -15.84
CA ALA A 80 1.82 21.00 -17.23
C ALA A 80 0.82 19.83 -17.36
N ILE A 81 0.97 18.78 -16.55
CA ILE A 81 -0.01 17.67 -16.50
C ILE A 81 -1.38 18.15 -16.03
N LYS A 82 -1.45 19.10 -15.08
CA LYS A 82 -2.70 19.66 -14.59
C LYS A 82 -3.38 20.54 -15.65
N ALA A 83 -2.59 21.30 -16.42
CA ALA A 83 -3.10 22.12 -17.52
C ALA A 83 -3.66 21.25 -18.66
N GLU A 84 -2.99 20.14 -18.98
CA GLU A 84 -3.44 19.19 -20.00
C GLU A 84 -3.47 17.74 -19.47
N PRO A 85 -4.56 17.35 -18.77
CA PRO A 85 -4.66 16.04 -18.13
C PRO A 85 -4.65 14.85 -19.10
N ALA A 86 -4.89 15.07 -20.39
CA ALA A 86 -4.90 14.05 -21.42
C ALA A 86 -3.56 13.93 -22.18
N ALA A 87 -2.57 14.78 -21.86
CA ALA A 87 -1.28 14.78 -22.54
C ALA A 87 -0.60 13.42 -22.42
N LYS A 88 -0.17 12.87 -23.56
CA LYS A 88 0.60 11.62 -23.61
C LYS A 88 2.03 11.82 -23.15
N THR A 89 2.62 12.94 -23.53
CA THR A 89 4.00 13.30 -23.25
C THR A 89 4.06 14.72 -22.73
N VAL A 90 4.94 15.00 -21.77
CA VAL A 90 5.14 16.34 -21.22
C VAL A 90 6.62 16.67 -21.24
N LYS A 91 6.97 17.86 -21.79
CA LYS A 91 8.34 18.37 -21.77
C LYS A 91 8.70 18.80 -20.35
N ALA A 92 9.71 18.14 -19.77
CA ALA A 92 10.25 18.49 -18.45
C ALA A 92 11.46 19.44 -18.54
N ASP A 93 12.15 19.45 -19.69
CA ASP A 93 13.21 20.39 -20.06
C ASP A 93 13.29 20.50 -21.60
N ASP A 94 14.20 21.34 -22.11
CA ASP A 94 14.42 21.54 -23.56
C ASP A 94 14.64 20.23 -24.32
N LEU A 95 15.37 19.28 -23.72
CA LEU A 95 15.71 17.98 -24.32
C LEU A 95 15.14 16.77 -23.57
N LEU A 96 14.29 17.00 -22.55
CA LEU A 96 13.75 15.91 -21.73
C LEU A 96 12.23 15.86 -21.83
N ILE A 97 11.72 14.75 -22.35
CA ILE A 97 10.29 14.46 -22.46
C ILE A 97 9.96 13.29 -21.55
N VAL A 98 8.92 13.46 -20.73
CA VAL A 98 8.39 12.42 -19.86
C VAL A 98 7.15 11.82 -20.52
N ASP A 99 7.16 10.51 -20.73
CA ASP A 99 5.99 9.76 -21.21
C ASP A 99 5.02 9.52 -20.05
N VAL A 100 3.96 10.33 -20.02
CA VAL A 100 2.90 10.25 -19.02
C VAL A 100 1.90 9.16 -19.40
N ALA A 101 1.73 8.84 -20.68
CA ALA A 101 0.85 7.77 -21.14
C ALA A 101 1.32 6.40 -20.67
N GLU A 102 2.62 6.13 -20.74
CA GLU A 102 3.20 4.88 -20.24
C GLU A 102 3.06 4.78 -18.72
N ALA A 103 3.27 5.87 -17.98
CA ALA A 103 3.03 5.91 -16.54
C ALA A 103 1.57 5.61 -16.18
N ARG A 104 0.61 6.18 -16.92
CA ARG A 104 -0.83 5.90 -16.77
C ARG A 104 -1.16 4.46 -17.10
N LYS A 105 -0.63 3.91 -18.19
CA LYS A 105 -0.85 2.52 -18.62
C LYS A 105 -0.41 1.54 -17.55
N GLN A 106 0.81 1.70 -17.04
CA GLN A 106 1.34 0.87 -15.96
C GLN A 106 0.52 1.01 -14.67
N LEU A 107 0.13 2.23 -14.31
CA LEU A 107 -0.70 2.47 -13.13
C LEU A 107 -2.07 1.78 -13.27
N ASN A 108 -2.73 1.93 -14.41
CA ASN A 108 -4.03 1.34 -14.68
C ASN A 108 -3.98 -0.19 -14.71
N ALA A 109 -2.90 -0.79 -15.22
CA ALA A 109 -2.69 -2.23 -15.13
C ALA A 109 -2.65 -2.70 -13.67
N ARG A 110 -1.90 -2.00 -12.81
CA ARG A 110 -1.83 -2.30 -11.37
C ARG A 110 -3.14 -2.05 -10.62
N ILE A 111 -3.91 -1.05 -11.03
CA ILE A 111 -5.26 -0.83 -10.48
C ILE A 111 -6.15 -2.03 -10.81
N ARG A 112 -6.14 -2.50 -12.06
CA ARG A 112 -6.89 -3.70 -12.47
C ARG A 112 -6.46 -4.95 -11.72
N ASP A 113 -5.15 -5.15 -11.53
CA ASP A 113 -4.63 -6.23 -10.70
C ASP A 113 -5.19 -6.15 -9.27
N LEU A 114 -5.23 -4.96 -8.66
CA LEU A 114 -5.77 -4.80 -7.31
C LEU A 114 -7.27 -5.07 -7.26
N ASP A 115 -8.04 -4.55 -8.23
CA ASP A 115 -9.48 -4.77 -8.33
C ASP A 115 -9.80 -6.27 -8.51
N GLU A 116 -9.05 -6.97 -9.35
CA GLU A 116 -9.16 -8.42 -9.56
C GLU A 116 -8.81 -9.18 -8.29
N ALA A 117 -7.76 -8.78 -7.58
CA ALA A 117 -7.38 -9.41 -6.32
C ALA A 117 -8.46 -9.22 -5.25
N GLU A 118 -9.03 -8.02 -5.12
CA GLU A 118 -10.16 -7.73 -4.24
C GLU A 118 -11.41 -8.55 -4.61
N ALA A 119 -11.61 -8.81 -5.91
CA ALA A 119 -12.71 -9.64 -6.40
C ALA A 119 -12.49 -11.13 -6.11
N MET A 120 -11.26 -11.63 -6.17
CA MET A 120 -10.95 -13.05 -5.96
C MET A 120 -10.68 -13.43 -4.49
N ILE A 121 -10.36 -12.46 -3.64
CA ILE A 121 -9.99 -12.70 -2.25
C ILE A 121 -11.13 -12.30 -1.33
N GLY A 122 -11.51 -13.19 -0.42
CA GLY A 122 -12.61 -12.99 0.50
C GLY A 122 -12.26 -13.40 1.93
N ARG A 123 -13.04 -12.89 2.89
CA ARG A 123 -13.04 -13.39 4.27
C ARG A 123 -14.37 -14.05 4.55
N VAL A 124 -14.34 -15.29 5.00
CA VAL A 124 -15.56 -16.04 5.37
C VAL A 124 -15.47 -16.33 6.87
N LYS A 125 -16.48 -15.87 7.63
CA LYS A 125 -16.57 -16.14 9.08
C LYS A 125 -16.67 -17.65 9.28
N GLY A 126 -15.75 -18.22 10.09
CA GLY A 126 -15.69 -19.66 10.34
C GLY A 126 -14.74 -20.45 9.42
N VAL A 127 -14.20 -19.84 8.36
CA VAL A 127 -13.13 -20.43 7.53
C VAL A 127 -11.80 -19.82 7.96
N MET A 128 -10.83 -20.67 8.33
CA MET A 128 -9.47 -20.25 8.73
C MET A 128 -9.45 -19.08 9.75
N GLY A 129 -10.40 -19.06 10.69
CA GLY A 129 -10.48 -18.00 11.71
C GLY A 129 -10.77 -16.59 11.16
N GLY A 130 -11.32 -16.46 9.95
CA GLY A 130 -11.56 -15.18 9.29
C GLY A 130 -10.36 -14.63 8.51
N GLU A 131 -9.34 -15.46 8.29
CA GLU A 131 -8.20 -15.13 7.44
C GLU A 131 -8.65 -14.95 5.97
N PRO A 132 -8.05 -14.02 5.21
CA PRO A 132 -8.31 -13.88 3.78
C PRO A 132 -7.88 -15.13 3.01
N VAL A 133 -8.83 -15.73 2.30
CA VAL A 133 -8.63 -16.89 1.44
C VAL A 133 -8.99 -16.54 0.01
N PHE A 134 -8.44 -17.28 -0.95
CA PHE A 134 -8.97 -17.24 -2.31
C PHE A 134 -10.39 -17.83 -2.31
N LYS A 135 -11.33 -17.14 -2.97
CA LYS A 135 -12.71 -17.60 -3.05
C LYS A 135 -12.76 -18.98 -3.72
N GLY A 136 -13.54 -19.89 -3.16
CA GLY A 136 -13.64 -21.27 -3.65
C GLY A 136 -12.52 -22.20 -3.16
N THR A 137 -11.52 -21.70 -2.43
CA THR A 137 -10.47 -22.53 -1.84
C THR A 137 -10.36 -22.32 -0.32
N ARG A 138 -9.56 -23.16 0.34
CA ARG A 138 -9.13 -22.94 1.74
C ARG A 138 -7.70 -22.42 1.82
N VAL A 139 -7.15 -21.92 0.71
CA VAL A 139 -5.75 -21.49 0.64
C VAL A 139 -5.62 -20.06 1.17
N PRO A 140 -4.87 -19.83 2.27
CA PRO A 140 -4.74 -18.50 2.87
C PRO A 140 -3.80 -17.62 2.08
N VAL A 141 -4.29 -16.45 1.65
CA VAL A 141 -3.56 -15.53 0.76
C VAL A 141 -2.28 -15.02 1.41
N ARG A 142 -2.33 -14.67 2.70
CA ARG A 142 -1.16 -14.14 3.41
C ARG A 142 -0.07 -15.19 3.58
N THR A 143 -0.44 -16.46 3.72
CA THR A 143 0.54 -17.55 3.83
C THR A 143 1.30 -17.69 2.51
N ILE A 144 0.59 -17.70 1.38
CA ILE A 144 1.21 -17.74 0.05
C ILE A 144 2.14 -16.53 -0.15
N ALA A 145 1.65 -15.32 0.14
CA ALA A 145 2.48 -14.12 0.04
C ALA A 145 3.70 -14.15 0.98
N ALA A 146 3.58 -14.71 2.18
CA ALA A 146 4.68 -14.86 3.13
C ALA A 146 5.72 -15.90 2.68
N MET A 147 5.29 -17.01 2.07
CA MET A 147 6.18 -18.03 1.49
C MET A 147 7.00 -17.42 0.34
N LEU A 148 6.35 -16.68 -0.56
CA LEU A 148 7.04 -15.97 -1.65
C LEU A 148 8.04 -14.94 -1.11
N ALA A 149 7.69 -14.20 -0.06
CA ALA A 149 8.59 -13.24 0.57
C ALA A 149 9.80 -13.90 1.26
N GLN A 150 9.69 -15.20 1.60
CA GLN A 150 10.78 -16.02 2.14
C GLN A 150 11.61 -16.70 1.04
N GLY A 151 11.28 -16.47 -0.23
CA GLY A 151 12.02 -17.03 -1.37
C GLY A 151 11.55 -18.41 -1.83
N ALA A 152 10.32 -18.82 -1.46
CA ALA A 152 9.72 -20.02 -2.05
C ALA A 152 9.56 -19.83 -3.57
N ASP A 153 9.89 -20.88 -4.33
CA ASP A 153 9.71 -20.88 -5.78
C ASP A 153 8.22 -20.95 -6.13
N GLU A 154 7.85 -20.30 -7.24
CA GLU A 154 6.45 -20.25 -7.68
C GLU A 154 5.98 -21.61 -8.21
N GLU A 155 6.86 -22.38 -8.85
CA GLU A 155 6.55 -23.70 -9.39
C GLU A 155 6.26 -24.70 -8.25
N ASP A 156 7.11 -24.71 -7.22
CA ASP A 156 6.92 -25.52 -6.01
C ASP A 156 5.59 -25.19 -5.30
N LEU A 157 5.21 -23.90 -5.28
CA LEU A 157 3.96 -23.42 -4.71
C LEU A 157 2.74 -23.93 -5.49
N LEU A 158 2.83 -23.98 -6.82
CA LEU A 158 1.76 -24.49 -7.67
C LEU A 158 1.62 -26.01 -7.57
N GLU A 159 2.72 -26.74 -7.40
CA GLU A 159 2.71 -28.18 -7.13
C GLU A 159 2.10 -28.48 -5.75
N GLY A 160 2.51 -27.74 -4.72
CA GLY A 160 2.03 -27.92 -3.35
C GLY A 160 0.57 -27.51 -3.13
N TYR A 161 0.02 -26.65 -3.99
CA TYR A 161 -1.38 -26.21 -3.93
C TYR A 161 -2.05 -26.30 -5.30
N PRO A 162 -2.63 -27.46 -5.67
CA PRO A 162 -3.23 -27.69 -7.00
C PRO A 162 -4.41 -26.77 -7.38
N SER A 163 -4.95 -26.02 -6.41
CA SER A 163 -6.01 -25.02 -6.64
C SER A 163 -5.47 -23.60 -6.87
N LEU A 164 -4.17 -23.39 -6.77
CA LEU A 164 -3.51 -22.13 -7.10
C LEU A 164 -3.20 -22.06 -8.59
N THR A 165 -3.17 -20.84 -9.09
CA THR A 165 -2.69 -20.50 -10.42
C THR A 165 -1.62 -19.41 -10.29
N ALA A 166 -0.74 -19.28 -11.29
CA ALA A 166 0.26 -18.20 -11.33
C ALA A 166 -0.39 -16.82 -11.14
N ARG A 167 -1.57 -16.61 -11.75
CA ARG A 167 -2.31 -15.35 -11.57
C ARG A 167 -2.75 -15.13 -10.11
N MET A 168 -3.19 -16.18 -9.42
CA MET A 168 -3.53 -16.07 -7.99
C MET A 168 -2.30 -15.71 -7.13
N VAL A 169 -1.13 -16.25 -7.47
CA VAL A 169 0.14 -15.95 -6.81
C VAL A 169 0.50 -14.47 -6.98
N GLU A 170 0.41 -13.92 -8.19
CA GLU A 170 0.62 -12.49 -8.45
C GLU A 170 -0.35 -11.62 -7.64
N LEU A 171 -1.63 -11.99 -7.62
CA LEU A 171 -2.68 -11.24 -6.94
C LEU A 171 -2.55 -11.31 -5.41
N ALA A 172 -2.01 -12.40 -4.87
CA ALA A 172 -1.68 -12.48 -3.44
C ALA A 172 -0.65 -11.43 -3.03
N ARG A 173 0.37 -11.19 -3.88
CA ARG A 173 1.43 -10.19 -3.61
C ARG A 173 0.84 -8.79 -3.53
N ILE A 174 0.08 -8.36 -4.56
CA ILE A 174 -0.50 -7.01 -4.58
C ILE A 174 -1.54 -6.82 -3.48
N TRP A 175 -2.41 -7.82 -3.25
CA TRP A 175 -3.44 -7.74 -2.23
C TRP A 175 -2.85 -7.64 -0.82
N THR A 176 -1.83 -8.44 -0.51
CA THR A 176 -1.19 -8.44 0.81
C THR A 176 -0.46 -7.12 1.07
N ALA A 177 0.17 -6.53 0.05
CA ALA A 177 0.78 -5.21 0.13
C ALA A 177 -0.26 -4.10 0.35
N ALA A 178 -1.41 -4.18 -0.32
CA ALA A 178 -2.52 -3.22 -0.17
C ALA A 178 -3.27 -3.36 1.16
N HIS A 179 -3.34 -4.59 1.71
CA HIS A 179 -4.09 -4.93 2.91
C HIS A 179 -3.18 -5.45 4.02
N PRO A 180 -2.25 -4.65 4.57
CA PRO A 180 -1.35 -5.13 5.63
C PRO A 180 -2.14 -5.58 6.87
N THR A 181 -1.57 -6.55 7.59
CA THR A 181 -2.21 -7.13 8.78
C THR A 181 -2.44 -6.04 9.82
N ARG A 182 -3.70 -5.84 10.21
CA ARG A 182 -4.08 -4.89 11.24
C ARG A 182 -4.00 -5.57 12.60
N GLY A 183 -3.12 -5.10 13.47
CA GLY A 183 -2.94 -5.68 14.81
C GLY A 183 -1.74 -5.11 15.53
N ARG A 184 -1.60 -5.45 16.81
CA ARG A 184 -0.42 -5.11 17.60
C ARG A 184 0.81 -5.78 16.95
N PRO A 185 1.91 -5.06 16.71
CA PRO A 185 3.16 -5.67 16.29
C PRO A 185 3.53 -6.83 17.22
N LYS A 186 3.96 -7.96 16.64
CA LYS A 186 4.47 -9.10 17.40
C LYS A 186 5.63 -8.62 18.27
N LYS A 187 5.63 -9.01 19.55
CA LYS A 187 6.70 -8.68 20.47
C LYS A 187 7.94 -9.53 20.16
N LEU A 188 9.10 -9.08 20.63
CA LEU A 188 10.33 -9.88 20.56
C LEU A 188 10.17 -11.26 21.20
N SER A 189 9.38 -11.36 22.26
CA SER A 189 9.01 -12.62 22.92
C SER A 189 8.27 -13.59 22.00
N ASP A 190 7.45 -13.07 21.09
CA ASP A 190 6.64 -13.87 20.17
C ASP A 190 7.50 -14.45 19.03
N HIS A 191 8.74 -13.95 18.90
CA HIS A 191 9.77 -14.45 17.99
C HIS A 191 10.79 -15.37 18.71
N GLY A 192 10.51 -15.79 19.95
CA GLY A 192 11.38 -16.66 20.71
C GLY A 192 12.59 -15.95 21.36
N PHE A 193 12.69 -14.63 21.24
CA PHE A 193 13.76 -13.87 21.88
C PHE A 193 13.38 -13.47 23.31
N LYS A 194 14.28 -13.75 24.27
CA LYS A 194 14.12 -13.29 25.65
C LYS A 194 14.43 -11.80 25.74
N VAL A 195 13.41 -10.99 26.10
CA VAL A 195 13.57 -9.56 26.33
C VAL A 195 14.43 -9.36 27.59
N LYS A 196 15.65 -8.82 27.44
CA LYS A 196 16.57 -8.57 28.56
C LYS A 196 16.19 -7.36 29.40
N SER A 197 15.63 -6.32 28.79
CA SER A 197 15.11 -5.15 29.48
C SER A 197 13.99 -4.50 28.68
N SER A 198 13.07 -3.83 29.36
CA SER A 198 12.03 -3.01 28.72
C SER A 198 11.93 -1.68 29.46
N LYS A 199 11.94 -0.57 28.72
CA LYS A 199 11.76 0.77 29.29
C LYS A 199 10.49 1.36 28.68
N ARG A 200 9.54 1.75 29.52
CA ARG A 200 8.34 2.48 29.09
C ARG A 200 8.58 3.96 29.36
N ALA A 201 8.53 4.77 28.32
CA ALA A 201 8.58 6.23 28.43
C ALA A 201 7.18 6.80 28.21
N THR A 202 6.76 7.73 29.06
CA THR A 202 5.56 8.52 28.84
C THR A 202 5.88 9.65 27.88
N LEU A 203 5.11 9.74 26.79
CA LEU A 203 5.19 10.88 25.88
C LEU A 203 4.29 11.99 26.41
N LYS A 204 4.70 13.26 26.24
CA LYS A 204 3.89 14.42 26.66
C LYS A 204 2.55 14.38 25.93
N GLY A 205 1.45 14.16 26.68
CA GLY A 205 0.09 14.05 26.14
C GLY A 205 -0.55 12.65 26.21
N ASP A 206 0.12 11.65 26.78
CA ASP A 206 -0.45 10.29 26.93
C ASP A 206 -1.49 10.24 28.08
N PRO A 207 -2.78 9.92 27.82
CA PRO A 207 -3.85 10.01 28.83
C PRO A 207 -3.86 8.87 29.86
N ARG A 208 -2.89 7.94 29.82
CA ARG A 208 -2.87 6.77 30.72
C ARG A 208 -1.92 6.98 31.91
N PRO A 209 -2.40 6.95 33.16
CA PRO A 209 -1.53 6.99 34.32
C PRO A 209 -0.70 5.69 34.41
N SER A 210 0.61 5.84 34.63
CA SER A 210 1.55 4.72 34.70
C SER A 210 1.51 4.04 36.07
N THR A 211 0.96 2.83 36.17
CA THR A 211 1.26 1.95 37.31
C THR A 211 2.61 1.27 37.07
N LYS A 212 3.57 1.57 37.95
CA LYS A 212 4.87 0.89 37.98
C LYS A 212 4.67 -0.49 38.60
N THR A 213 4.59 -1.54 37.79
CA THR A 213 4.75 -2.91 38.28
C THR A 213 6.04 -3.46 37.70
N SER A 214 7.08 -3.47 38.53
CA SER A 214 8.28 -4.29 38.29
C SER A 214 7.89 -5.76 38.41
N VAL A 215 8.14 -6.54 37.36
CA VAL A 215 8.01 -8.00 37.41
C VAL A 215 9.33 -8.55 37.96
N PRO A 216 9.36 -9.28 39.10
CA PRO A 216 10.57 -9.95 39.59
C PRO A 216 10.88 -11.21 38.76
N ALA A 217 12.14 -11.64 38.86
CA ALA A 217 12.82 -12.64 38.02
C ALA A 217 12.19 -14.04 38.03
#